data_AF-A0A539E7W5-F1
#
_entry.id   AF-A0A539E7W5-F1
#
_cell.length_a   1.000
_cell.length_b   1.000
_cell.length_c   1.000
_cell.angle_alpha   90.00
_cell.angle_beta   90.00
_cell.angle_gamma   90.00
#
_symmetry.space_group_name_H-M   'P 1'
#
loop_
_entity.id
_entity.type
_entity.pdbx_description
1 polymer ?
#
loop_
_entity_poly.entity_id
_entity_poly.type
_entity_poly.pdbx_seq_one_letter_code
_entity_poly.pdbx_strand_id
1 'polypeptide(L)' 'ELLGPAAFGAIDIPRAAMLLAQATGRLIRTATDRGVVAVLDPRLGKANYRWDIVRALPPMKRTRHRAEAEAFLRHITET' A
#
# COMPACT_ATOMS: atom_id res chain seq x y z
N GLU A 1 -7.35 -20.13 -22.46
CA GLU A 1 -7.84 -18.93 -21.74
C GLU A 1 -8.99 -19.30 -20.81
N LEU A 2 -8.72 -19.69 -19.55
CA LEU A 2 -9.76 -20.24 -18.66
C LEU A 2 -10.57 -19.18 -17.88
N LEU A 3 -10.10 -17.94 -17.80
CA LEU A 3 -10.69 -16.92 -16.89
C LEU A 3 -11.26 -15.69 -17.60
N GLY A 4 -10.92 -15.44 -18.87
CA GLY A 4 -11.47 -14.33 -19.65
C GLY A 4 -11.48 -12.98 -18.88
N PRO A 5 -12.60 -12.22 -18.89
CA PRO A 5 -12.72 -10.95 -18.17
C PRO A 5 -12.49 -11.01 -16.65
N ALA A 6 -12.65 -12.19 -16.02
CA ALA A 6 -12.43 -12.37 -14.59
C ALA A 6 -10.94 -12.46 -14.21
N ALA A 7 -10.04 -12.64 -15.19
CA ALA A 7 -8.60 -12.78 -14.96
C ALA A 7 -8.01 -11.59 -14.20
N PHE A 8 -8.50 -10.37 -14.46
CA PHE A 8 -8.02 -9.17 -13.77
C PHE A 8 -8.20 -9.25 -12.25
N GLY A 9 -9.41 -9.59 -11.79
CA GLY A 9 -9.71 -9.73 -10.37
C GLY A 9 -9.04 -10.95 -9.75
N ALA A 10 -8.99 -12.07 -10.47
CA ALA A 10 -8.49 -13.34 -9.95
C ALA A 10 -6.95 -13.46 -9.95
N ILE A 11 -6.25 -12.73 -10.82
CA ILE A 11 -4.80 -12.86 -11.02
C ILE A 11 -4.10 -11.52 -10.77
N ASP A 12 -4.46 -10.48 -11.50
CA ASP A 12 -3.71 -9.22 -11.50
C ASP A 12 -3.83 -8.48 -10.16
N ILE A 13 -5.02 -8.45 -9.57
CA ILE A 13 -5.24 -7.82 -8.26
C ILE A 13 -4.45 -8.53 -7.14
N PRO A 14 -4.54 -9.85 -6.94
CA PRO A 14 -3.70 -10.56 -5.98
C PRO A 14 -2.20 -10.38 -6.23
N ARG A 15 -1.77 -10.40 -7.51
CA ARG A 15 -0.36 -10.19 -7.87
C ARG A 15 0.11 -8.79 -7.48
N ALA A 16 -0.66 -7.76 -7.80
CA ALA A 16 -0.33 -6.38 -7.43
C ALA A 16 -0.31 -6.19 -5.91
N ALA A 17 -1.27 -6.80 -5.20
CA ALA A 17 -1.33 -6.78 -3.74
C ALA A 17 -0.09 -7.42 -3.10
N MET A 18 0.32 -8.59 -3.58
CA MET A 18 1.54 -9.27 -3.15
C MET A 18 2.80 -8.44 -3.38
N LEU A 19 2.95 -7.87 -4.59
CA LEU A 19 4.10 -7.02 -4.91
C LEU A 19 4.16 -5.78 -4.01
N LEU A 20 3.01 -5.14 -3.75
CA LEU A 20 2.95 -3.98 -2.88
C LEU A 20 3.25 -4.33 -1.41
N ALA A 21 2.78 -5.49 -0.93
CA ALA A 21 3.12 -5.98 0.40
C ALA A 21 4.63 -6.24 0.54
N GLN A 22 5.26 -6.85 -0.47
CA GLN A 22 6.71 -7.07 -0.52
C GLN A 22 7.50 -5.75 -0.56
N ALA A 23 7.03 -4.77 -1.34
CA ALA A 23 7.62 -3.42 -1.36
C ALA A 23 7.49 -2.74 0.01
N THR A 24 6.34 -2.88 0.67
CA THR A 24 6.12 -2.39 2.05
C THR A 24 7.07 -3.04 3.04
N GLY A 25 7.40 -4.32 2.86
CA GLY A 25 8.40 -5.02 3.67
C GLY A 25 9.81 -4.41 3.59
N ARG A 26 10.11 -3.57 2.60
CA ARG A 26 11.38 -2.83 2.54
C ARG A 26 11.46 -1.71 3.58
N LEU A 27 10.31 -1.21 4.02
CA LEU A 27 10.18 -0.23 5.10
C LEU A 27 10.25 -0.89 6.48
N ILE A 28 9.64 -2.07 6.66
CA ILE A 28 9.56 -2.76 7.96
C ILE A 28 10.59 -3.90 8.00
N ARG A 29 11.87 -3.59 8.27
CA ARG A 29 12.94 -4.59 8.43
C ARG A 29 13.25 -4.89 9.90
N THR A 30 13.04 -3.93 10.79
CA THR A 30 13.23 -4.05 12.23
C THR A 30 12.01 -3.57 13.01
N ALA A 31 11.92 -3.94 14.29
CA ALA A 31 10.82 -3.52 15.17
C ALA A 31 10.78 -2.00 15.41
N THR A 32 11.89 -1.30 15.16
CA THR A 32 12.03 0.15 15.37
C THR A 32 11.90 0.95 14.07
N ASP A 33 11.71 0.29 12.92
CA ASP A 33 11.60 1.00 11.66
C ASP A 33 10.29 1.81 11.61
N ARG A 34 10.44 3.10 11.27
CA ARG A 34 9.35 4.05 11.13
C ARG A 34 9.45 4.71 9.77
N GLY A 35 8.32 4.92 9.10
CA GLY A 35 8.29 5.66 7.83
C GLY A 35 6.95 5.57 7.12
N VAL A 36 6.96 5.96 5.85
CA VAL A 36 5.75 6.09 5.03
C VAL A 36 5.92 5.29 3.75
N VAL A 37 4.91 4.47 3.43
CA VAL A 37 4.74 3.91 2.08
C VAL A 37 3.86 4.83 1.27
N ALA A 38 4.44 5.51 0.28
CA ALA A 38 3.70 6.38 -0.63
C ALA A 38 3.35 5.64 -1.92
N VAL A 39 2.06 5.47 -2.21
CA VAL A 39 1.58 4.93 -3.48
C VAL A 39 1.07 6.08 -4.35
N LEU A 40 1.82 6.44 -5.39
CA LEU A 40 1.51 7.55 -6.29
C LEU A 40 0.63 7.10 -7.46
N ASP A 41 -0.38 6.29 -7.17
CA ASP A 41 -1.34 5.79 -8.13
C ASP A 41 -2.76 6.16 -7.70
N PRO A 42 -3.48 7.01 -8.45
CA PRO A 42 -4.83 7.44 -8.09
C PRO A 42 -5.83 6.26 -8.04
N ARG A 43 -5.53 5.13 -8.69
CA ARG A 43 -6.38 3.93 -8.66
C ARG A 43 -6.49 3.36 -7.26
N LEU A 44 -5.45 3.43 -6.43
CA LEU A 44 -5.55 2.98 -5.04
C LEU A 44 -6.52 3.84 -4.21
N GLY A 45 -6.78 5.08 -4.65
CA GLY A 45 -7.79 5.97 -4.04
C GLY A 45 -9.20 5.79 -4.60
N LYS A 46 -9.35 5.39 -5.86
CA LYS A 46 -10.64 5.49 -6.56
C LYS A 46 -11.22 4.15 -7.02
N ALA A 47 -10.38 3.15 -7.27
CA ALA A 47 -10.83 1.88 -7.83
C ALA A 47 -11.65 1.05 -6.84
N ASN A 48 -12.61 0.28 -7.35
CA ASN A 48 -13.46 -0.59 -6.56
C ASN A 48 -12.66 -1.70 -5.84
N TYR A 49 -11.63 -2.24 -6.52
CA TYR A 49 -10.74 -3.30 -5.99
C TYR A 49 -9.68 -2.80 -5.00
N ARG A 50 -9.62 -1.49 -4.70
CA ARG A 50 -8.54 -0.92 -3.87
C ARG A 50 -8.43 -1.59 -2.50
N TRP A 51 -9.55 -2.05 -1.95
CA TRP A 51 -9.57 -2.67 -0.64
C TRP A 51 -8.92 -4.05 -0.64
N ASP A 52 -8.95 -4.78 -1.75
CA ASP A 52 -8.29 -6.08 -1.88
C ASP A 52 -6.76 -5.91 -1.81
N ILE A 53 -6.25 -4.87 -2.46
CA ILE A 53 -4.83 -4.48 -2.38
C ILE A 53 -4.48 -4.01 -0.97
N VAL A 54 -5.27 -3.10 -0.40
CA VAL A 54 -4.99 -2.48 0.90
C VAL A 54 -5.06 -3.49 2.06
N ARG A 55 -5.93 -4.50 1.98
CA ARG A 55 -6.06 -5.56 2.99
C ARG A 55 -4.86 -6.52 3.01
N ALA A 56 -4.13 -6.64 1.91
CA ALA A 56 -2.91 -7.45 1.85
C ALA A 56 -1.70 -6.76 2.52
N LEU A 57 -1.81 -5.47 2.83
CA LEU A 57 -0.73 -4.71 3.48
C LEU A 57 -0.77 -4.92 5.00
N PRO A 58 0.39 -4.82 5.68
CA PRO A 58 0.45 -4.77 7.13
C PRO A 58 -0.48 -3.68 7.71
N PRO A 59 -0.96 -3.83 8.96
CA PRO A 59 -1.72 -2.79 9.63
C PRO A 59 -0.93 -1.49 9.69
N MET A 60 -1.43 -0.45 9.03
CA MET A 60 -0.81 0.87 8.94
C MET A 60 -1.88 1.96 8.98
N LYS A 61 -1.54 3.13 9.54
CA LYS A 61 -2.38 4.33 9.38
C LYS A 61 -2.40 4.72 7.89
N ARG A 62 -3.58 5.05 7.37
CA ARG A 62 -3.79 5.40 5.97
C ARG A 62 -4.24 6.85 5.88
N THR A 63 -3.69 7.60 4.93
CA THR A 63 -4.12 8.97 4.64
C THR A 63 -4.01 9.24 3.14
N ARG A 64 -4.83 10.17 2.65
CA ARG A 64 -4.71 10.80 1.32
C ARG A 64 -4.17 12.22 1.40
N HIS A 65 -4.01 12.73 2.62
CA HIS A 65 -3.56 14.09 2.87
C HIS A 65 -2.05 14.08 2.99
N ARG A 66 -1.40 14.70 2.00
CA ARG A 66 0.06 14.87 1.96
C ARG A 66 0.58 15.49 3.27
N ALA A 67 -0.13 16.47 3.83
CA ALA A 67 0.24 17.14 5.06
C ALA A 67 0.38 16.18 6.27
N GLU A 68 -0.48 15.16 6.38
CA GLU A 68 -0.38 14.17 7.46
C GLU A 68 0.88 13.31 7.34
N ALA A 69 1.21 12.88 6.12
CA ALA A 69 2.43 12.09 5.88
C ALA A 69 3.69 12.90 6.16
N GLU A 70 3.73 14.16 5.71
CA GLU A 70 4.86 15.06 5.98
C GLU A 70 5.03 15.38 7.47
N ALA A 71 3.91 15.59 8.20
CA ALA A 71 3.95 15.80 9.64
C ALA A 71 4.50 14.58 10.38
N PHE A 72 4.07 13.37 9.99
CA PHE A 72 4.61 12.13 10.55
C PHE A 72 6.11 11.98 10.26
N LEU A 73 6.55 12.23 9.02
CA LEU A 73 7.96 12.14 8.66
C LEU A 73 8.83 13.13 9.44
N ARG A 74 8.38 14.38 9.64
CA ARG A 74 9.07 15.35 10.52
C ARG A 74 9.19 14.82 11.94
N HIS A 75 8.07 14.37 12.53
CA HIS A 75 8.04 13.84 13.90
C HIS A 75 9.05 12.71 14.13
N ILE A 76 9.13 11.73 13.21
CA ILE A 76 10.06 10.59 13.36
C ILE A 76 11.52 10.92 13.02
N THR A 77 11.79 12.08 12.42
CA THR A 77 13.16 12.54 12.11
C THR A 77 13.71 13.43 13.21
N GLU A 78 12.83 14.18 13.89
CA GLU A 78 13.17 15.03 15.04
C GLU A 78 13.33 14.23 16.34
N THR A 79 12.85 12.99 16.39
CA THR A 79 12.87 12.09 17.56
C THR A 79 13.81 10.90 17.37
#